data_AF-A0A1Z1WNA2-F1
#
_entry.id   AF-A0A1Z1WNA2-F1
#
_cell.length_a   1.000
_cell.length_b   1.000
_cell.length_c   1.000
_cell.angle_alpha   90.00
_cell.angle_beta   90.00
_cell.angle_gamma   90.00
#
_symmetry.space_group_name_H-M   'P 1'
#
loop_
_entity.id
_entity.type
_entity.pdbx_description
1 polymer ?
#
loop_
_entity_poly.entity_id
_entity_poly.type
_entity_poly.pdbx_seq_one_letter_code
_entity_poly.pdbx_strand_id
1 'polypeptide(L)'
;MTPPHLALPPADRVRSPLTGWTRAHWEALADRQLQALVPYATPKFAQYRLPGRGSWSGVVSDGLEGFARSFLLAAFRIAGAAGDADPRSWSATRWA
;
A
#
# COMPACT_ATOMS: atom_id res chain seq x y z
N MET A 1 -18.37 -7.26 9.98
CA MET A 1 -17.39 -7.54 8.92
C MET A 1 -16.03 -7.71 9.57
N THR A 2 -15.50 -8.92 9.64
CA THR A 2 -14.17 -9.16 10.22
C THR A 2 -13.14 -8.53 9.28
N PRO A 3 -12.28 -7.61 9.75
CA PRO A 3 -11.24 -7.06 8.90
C PRO A 3 -10.36 -8.21 8.39
N PRO A 4 -10.03 -8.27 7.09
CA PRO A 4 -9.19 -9.33 6.57
C PRO A 4 -7.86 -9.29 7.32
N HIS A 5 -7.52 -10.41 7.96
CA HIS A 5 -6.27 -10.55 8.70
C HIS A 5 -5.10 -10.50 7.70
N LEU A 6 -4.18 -9.55 7.90
CA LEU A 6 -2.96 -9.49 7.12
C LEU A 6 -2.05 -10.65 7.55
N ALA A 7 -1.77 -11.57 6.64
CA ALA A 7 -0.75 -12.58 6.87
C ALA A 7 0.63 -11.90 6.88
N LEU A 8 1.26 -11.86 8.05
CA LEU A 8 2.61 -11.33 8.24
C LEU A 8 3.61 -12.49 8.33
N PRO A 9 4.88 -12.28 7.93
CA PRO A 9 5.95 -13.24 8.19
C PRO A 9 6.10 -13.51 9.70
N PRO A 10 6.72 -14.63 10.10
CA PRO A 10 7.10 -14.86 11.48
C PRO A 10 8.08 -13.79 11.98
N ALA A 11 7.95 -13.41 13.25
CA ALA A 11 8.86 -12.48 13.90
C ALA A 11 10.29 -13.04 14.00
N ASP A 12 11.29 -12.21 13.69
CA ASP A 12 12.71 -12.54 13.81
C ASP A 12 13.37 -11.60 14.83
N ARG A 13 13.53 -12.10 16.06
CA ARG A 13 14.16 -11.36 17.16
C ARG A 13 15.69 -11.37 17.12
N VAL A 14 16.31 -12.12 16.22
CA VAL A 14 17.76 -12.04 15.99
C VAL A 14 18.06 -10.79 15.17
N ARG A 15 17.30 -10.55 14.08
CA ARG A 15 17.48 -9.37 13.22
C ARG A 15 16.81 -8.11 13.77
N SER A 16 15.72 -8.23 14.50
CA SER A 16 15.03 -7.11 15.15
C SER A 16 14.65 -7.47 16.58
N PRO A 17 15.53 -7.23 17.57
CA PRO A 17 15.35 -7.73 18.94
C PRO A 17 14.09 -7.23 19.65
N LEU A 18 13.64 -6.01 19.33
CA LEU A 18 12.52 -5.38 20.02
C LEU A 18 11.16 -5.77 19.44
N THR A 19 11.01 -5.68 18.11
CA THR A 19 9.71 -5.89 17.46
C THR A 19 9.61 -7.24 16.76
N GLY A 20 10.74 -7.86 16.41
CA GLY A 20 10.79 -9.01 15.52
C GLY A 20 10.47 -8.67 14.06
N TRP A 21 10.19 -7.41 13.75
CA TRP A 21 9.83 -7.00 12.39
C TRP A 21 11.07 -6.79 11.55
N THR A 22 11.09 -7.51 10.43
CA THR A 22 12.10 -7.42 9.40
C THR A 22 11.58 -6.63 8.21
N ARG A 23 12.43 -6.42 7.22
CA ARG A 23 12.06 -5.85 5.92
C ARG A 23 10.82 -6.51 5.31
N ALA A 24 10.70 -7.83 5.38
CA ALA A 24 9.56 -8.58 4.84
C ALA A 24 8.21 -8.18 5.48
N HIS A 25 8.21 -7.78 6.75
CA HIS A 25 6.99 -7.31 7.42
C HIS A 25 6.55 -5.95 6.84
N TRP A 26 7.50 -5.06 6.60
CA TRP A 26 7.24 -3.75 6.01
C TRP A 26 6.82 -3.85 4.54
N GLU A 27 7.40 -4.77 3.78
CA GLU A 27 6.98 -5.07 2.40
C GLU A 27 5.56 -5.61 2.37
N ALA A 28 5.20 -6.57 3.24
CA ALA A 28 3.84 -7.09 3.34
C ALA A 28 2.81 -6.00 3.71
N LEU A 29 3.17 -5.06 4.60
CA LEU A 29 2.34 -3.92 4.94
C LEU A 29 2.22 -2.92 3.79
N ALA A 30 3.29 -2.65 3.06
CA ALA A 30 3.27 -1.79 1.87
C ALA A 30 2.31 -2.36 0.81
N ASP A 31 2.46 -3.65 0.51
CA ASP A 31 1.61 -4.36 -0.46
C ASP A 31 0.15 -4.33 -0.02
N ARG A 32 -0.13 -4.57 1.27
CA ARG A 32 -1.48 -4.49 1.83
C ARG A 32 -2.09 -3.10 1.76
N GLN A 33 -1.31 -2.05 2.01
CA GLN A 33 -1.77 -0.66 1.94
C GLN A 33 -2.11 -0.26 0.50
N LEU A 34 -1.23 -0.57 -0.46
CA LEU A 34 -1.48 -0.31 -1.89
C LEU A 34 -2.75 -1.03 -2.37
N GLN A 35 -2.93 -2.30 -1.99
CA GLN A 35 -4.15 -3.05 -2.31
C GLN A 35 -5.41 -2.49 -1.63
N ALA A 36 -5.28 -1.91 -0.44
CA ALA A 36 -6.41 -1.30 0.29
C ALA A 36 -7.01 -0.10 -0.44
N LEU A 37 -6.21 0.60 -1.23
CA LEU A 37 -6.60 1.85 -1.88
C LEU A 37 -7.41 1.62 -3.15
N VAL A 38 -7.25 0.47 -3.81
CA VAL A 38 -7.86 0.17 -5.12
C VAL A 38 -9.37 0.43 -5.16
N PRO A 39 -10.18 0.00 -4.18
CA PRO A 39 -11.63 0.24 -4.21
C PRO A 39 -12.02 1.71 -4.17
N TYR A 40 -11.10 2.59 -3.77
CA TYR A 40 -11.32 4.02 -3.62
C TYR A 40 -10.71 4.83 -4.79
N ALA A 41 -10.12 4.18 -5.78
CA ALA A 41 -9.56 4.85 -6.93
C ALA A 41 -10.64 5.51 -7.80
N THR A 42 -10.33 6.68 -8.34
CA THR A 42 -11.07 7.25 -9.48
C THR A 42 -10.83 6.41 -10.75
N PRO A 43 -11.68 6.49 -11.79
CA PRO A 43 -11.60 5.62 -12.98
C PRO A 43 -10.26 5.60 -13.74
N LYS A 44 -9.36 6.57 -13.49
CA LYS A 44 -8.01 6.63 -14.09
C LYS A 44 -6.89 6.69 -13.05
N PHE A 45 -7.17 6.30 -11.81
CA PHE A 45 -6.22 6.27 -10.69
C PHE A 45 -5.50 7.60 -10.39
N ALA A 46 -6.02 8.73 -10.87
CA ALA A 46 -5.43 10.05 -10.64
C ALA A 46 -5.61 10.55 -9.20
N GLN A 47 -6.62 10.02 -8.50
CA GLN A 47 -6.99 10.38 -7.13
C GLN A 47 -7.61 9.17 -6.42
N TYR A 48 -7.52 9.15 -5.08
CA TYR A 48 -8.18 8.17 -4.21
C TYR A 48 -9.19 8.84 -3.28
N ARG A 49 -10.46 8.40 -3.31
CA ARG A 49 -11.58 8.93 -2.52
C ARG A 49 -11.83 8.06 -1.29
N LEU A 50 -10.99 8.24 -0.27
CA LEU A 50 -11.11 7.50 0.98
C LEU A 50 -12.40 7.89 1.73
N PRO A 51 -13.09 6.92 2.37
CA PRO A 51 -14.26 7.20 3.17
C PRO A 51 -13.87 7.89 4.48
N GLY A 52 -14.79 8.70 5.02
CA GLY A 52 -14.60 9.38 6.30
C GLY A 52 -14.65 10.91 6.15
N ARG A 53 -14.25 11.60 7.22
CA ARG A 53 -14.24 13.05 7.25
C ARG A 53 -13.07 13.58 6.41
N GLY A 54 -13.39 14.37 5.38
CA GLY A 54 -12.39 15.07 4.57
C GLY A 54 -11.61 16.10 5.38
N SER A 55 -10.45 16.49 4.86
CA SER A 55 -9.66 17.55 5.45
C SER A 55 -10.26 18.93 5.13
N TRP A 56 -9.72 19.96 5.77
CA TRP A 56 -10.07 21.34 5.48
C TRP A 56 -9.63 21.80 4.07
N SER A 57 -8.62 21.13 3.48
CA SER A 57 -8.12 21.42 2.13
C SER A 57 -9.06 20.93 1.02
N GLY A 58 -10.11 20.19 1.37
CA GLY A 58 -11.17 19.78 0.46
C GLY A 58 -10.86 18.52 -0.34
N VAL A 59 -11.92 17.93 -0.90
CA VAL A 59 -11.91 16.58 -1.48
C VAL A 59 -10.86 16.39 -2.57
N VAL A 60 -10.62 17.40 -3.42
CA VAL A 60 -9.64 17.33 -4.51
C VAL A 60 -8.22 17.22 -3.96
N SER A 61 -7.87 18.07 -2.99
CA SER A 61 -6.56 18.02 -2.33
C SER A 61 -6.35 16.67 -1.64
N ASP A 62 -7.34 16.19 -0.88
CA ASP A 62 -7.28 14.88 -0.19
C ASP A 62 -7.06 13.73 -1.18
N GLY A 63 -7.71 13.81 -2.35
CA GLY A 63 -7.56 12.81 -3.41
C GLY A 63 -6.16 12.78 -4.03
N LEU A 64 -5.58 13.96 -4.28
CA LEU A 64 -4.21 14.11 -4.78
C LEU A 64 -3.18 13.70 -3.72
N GLU A 65 -3.47 13.98 -2.46
CA GLU A 65 -2.67 13.56 -1.32
C GLU A 65 -2.60 12.03 -1.22
N GLY A 66 -3.73 11.35 -1.39
CA GLY A 66 -3.81 9.89 -1.49
C GLY A 66 -3.01 9.34 -2.68
N PHE A 67 -3.07 10.00 -3.84
CA PHE A 67 -2.25 9.65 -5.00
C PHE A 67 -0.75 9.80 -4.70
N ALA A 68 -0.32 10.94 -4.18
CA ALA A 68 1.10 11.21 -3.93
C ALA A 68 1.72 10.21 -2.94
N ARG A 69 1.04 9.92 -1.83
CA ARG A 69 1.55 8.96 -0.83
C ARG A 69 1.61 7.53 -1.36
N SER A 70 0.59 7.11 -2.08
CA SER A 70 0.55 5.76 -2.66
C SER A 70 1.56 5.60 -3.79
N PHE A 71 1.73 6.61 -4.62
CA PHE A 71 2.77 6.63 -5.66
C PHE A 71 4.17 6.52 -5.07
N LEU A 72 4.50 7.31 -4.04
CA LEU A 72 5.79 7.21 -3.36
C LEU A 72 6.03 5.83 -2.75
N LEU A 73 5.01 5.27 -2.08
CA LEU A 73 5.09 3.93 -1.52
C LEU A 73 5.32 2.87 -2.60
N ALA A 74 4.58 2.93 -3.71
CA ALA A 74 4.74 2.03 -4.84
C ALA A 74 6.12 2.16 -5.49
N ALA A 75 6.61 3.39 -5.71
CA ALA A 75 7.92 3.65 -6.29
C ALA A 75 9.05 3.04 -5.45
N PHE A 76 9.05 3.25 -4.13
CA PHE A 76 10.04 2.65 -3.25
C PHE A 76 9.91 1.12 -3.17
N ARG A 77 8.67 0.59 -3.17
CA ARG A 77 8.43 -0.85 -3.13
C ARG A 77 8.94 -1.56 -4.38
N ILE A 78 8.76 -0.94 -5.56
CA ILE A 78 9.26 -1.43 -6.85
C ILE A 78 10.79 -1.34 -6.89
N ALA A 79 11.35 -0.16 -6.59
CA ALA A 79 12.81 0.05 -6.60
C ALA A 79 13.52 -0.88 -5.61
N GLY A 80 12.95 -1.08 -4.43
CA GLY A 80 13.49 -1.95 -3.40
C GLY A 80 13.47 -3.44 -3.75
N ALA A 81 12.59 -3.88 -4.66
CA ALA A 81 12.43 -5.29 -4.98
C ALA A 81 13.56 -5.88 -5.84
N ALA A 82 14.50 -5.06 -6.34
CA ALA A 82 15.65 -5.50 -7.14
C ALA A 82 15.31 -6.45 -8.31
N GLY A 83 14.11 -6.30 -8.91
CA GLY A 83 13.63 -7.15 -10.00
C GLY A 83 12.83 -8.39 -9.57
N ASP A 84 12.73 -8.66 -8.27
CA ASP A 84 11.98 -9.79 -7.68
C ASP A 84 10.52 -9.42 -7.33
N ALA A 85 10.08 -8.22 -7.71
CA ALA A 85 8.66 -7.87 -7.64
C ALA A 85 7.94 -8.65 -8.73
N ASP A 86 7.35 -9.79 -8.38
CA ASP A 86 6.48 -10.53 -9.29
C ASP A 86 5.34 -9.61 -9.78
N PRO A 87 5.35 -9.20 -11.05
CA PRO A 87 4.31 -8.34 -11.60
C PRO A 87 2.93 -9.02 -11.60
N ARG A 88 2.88 -10.36 -11.48
CA ARG A 88 1.63 -11.13 -11.41
C ARG A 88 0.98 -11.09 -10.03
N SER A 89 1.75 -10.87 -8.97
CA SER A 89 1.18 -10.50 -7.67
C SER A 89 0.41 -9.16 -7.74
N TRP A 90 0.70 -8.36 -8.77
CA TRP A 90 0.10 -7.06 -9.07
C TRP A 90 -0.66 -7.15 -10.41
N SER A 91 -1.54 -8.13 -10.59
CA SER A 91 -2.21 -8.40 -11.87
C SER A 91 -2.81 -7.13 -12.51
N ALA A 92 -2.33 -6.80 -13.70
CA ALA A 92 -2.74 -5.65 -14.52
C ALA A 92 -4.23 -5.63 -14.88
N THR A 93 -4.94 -6.74 -14.75
CA THR A 93 -6.42 -6.83 -14.91
C THR A 93 -7.18 -6.03 -13.84
N ARG A 94 -6.50 -5.49 -12.82
CA ARG A 94 -7.08 -4.63 -11.78
C ARG A 94 -6.81 -3.13 -12.03
N TRP A 95 -5.98 -2.77 -13.02
CA TRP A 95 -5.51 -1.39 -13.26
C TRP A 95 -5.61 -0.93 -14.73
N ALA A 96 -6.21 -1.73 -15.60
CA ALA A 96 -6.62 -1.37 -16.97
C ALA A 96 -8.15 -1.31 -17.03
#